data_AF-A0A920E6F2-F1
#
_entry.id   AF-A0A920E6F2-F1
#
_cell.length_a   1.000
_cell.length_b   1.000
_cell.length_c   1.000
_cell.angle_alpha   90.00
_cell.angle_beta   90.00
_cell.angle_gamma   90.00
#
_symmetry.space_group_name_H-M   'P 1'
#
loop_
_entity.id
_entity.type
_entity.pdbx_description
1 polymer ?
#
loop_
_entity_poly.entity_id
_entity_poly.type
_entity_poly.pdbx_seq_one_letter_code
_entity_poly.pdbx_strand_id
1 'polypeptide(L)'
;MGKIGWLNNDSWLKKDLEWIPAEKEIIEHMNQDHSKSIISTLSAQHNVKDEKAKMIELNIDGFYCESNNKIYFLNFKRPCFTVDEIRKELIVQARENRAHET
;
A
#
# COMPACT_ATOMS: atom_id res chain seq x y z
N MET A 1 -8.85 4.11 -29.03
CA MET A 1 -8.43 5.51 -29.22
C MET A 1 -8.21 6.14 -27.86
N GLY A 2 -7.07 6.80 -27.63
CA GLY A 2 -6.80 7.48 -26.36
C GLY A 2 -7.69 8.71 -26.19
N LYS A 3 -8.17 8.96 -24.96
CA LYS A 3 -8.90 10.18 -24.60
C LYS A 3 -7.94 11.09 -23.82
N ILE A 4 -7.82 12.35 -24.24
CA ILE A 4 -7.06 13.36 -23.50
C ILE A 4 -7.99 13.98 -22.47
N GLY A 5 -7.59 13.98 -21.20
CA GLY A 5 -8.28 14.66 -20.10
C GLY A 5 -7.43 15.80 -19.57
N TRP A 6 -7.98 17.01 -19.52
CA TRP A 6 -7.32 18.17 -18.92
C TRP A 6 -7.65 18.21 -17.42
N LEU A 7 -6.62 18.35 -16.58
CA LEU A 7 -6.78 18.44 -15.13
C LEU A 7 -7.01 19.89 -14.73
N ASN A 8 -8.03 20.15 -13.91
CA ASN A 8 -8.23 21.45 -13.27
C ASN A 8 -7.40 21.51 -11.99
N ASN A 9 -6.59 22.56 -11.82
CA ASN A 9 -5.79 22.79 -10.62
C ASN A 9 -6.62 22.73 -9.33
N ASP A 10 -7.82 23.31 -9.31
CA ASP A 10 -8.67 23.34 -8.10
C ASP A 10 -9.19 21.95 -7.70
N SER A 11 -9.26 21.03 -8.66
CA SER A 11 -9.67 19.63 -8.45
C SER A 11 -8.48 18.69 -8.30
N TRP A 12 -7.26 19.16 -8.59
CA TRP A 12 -6.04 18.36 -8.61
C TRP A 12 -5.11 18.66 -7.43
N LEU A 13 -5.14 19.89 -6.91
CA LEU A 13 -4.35 20.29 -5.76
C LEU A 13 -4.95 19.72 -4.48
N LYS A 14 -4.29 18.66 -3.99
CA LYS A 14 -4.30 18.12 -2.62
C LYS A 14 -5.65 18.16 -1.88
N LYS A 15 -6.29 17.00 -1.84
CA LYS A 15 -7.04 16.63 -0.65
C LYS A 15 -6.00 16.43 0.46
N ASP A 16 -6.07 17.19 1.55
CA ASP A 16 -5.24 16.93 2.73
C ASP A 16 -5.59 15.53 3.26
N LEU A 17 -4.70 14.57 2.99
CA LEU A 17 -4.86 13.21 3.46
C LEU A 17 -4.38 13.18 4.91
N GLU A 18 -5.26 12.74 5.80
CA GLU A 18 -5.02 12.74 7.24
C GLU A 18 -3.78 11.91 7.62
N TRP A 19 -3.47 10.88 6.84
CA TRP A 19 -2.37 9.95 7.13
C TRP A 19 -0.99 10.46 6.69
N ILE A 20 -0.87 11.53 5.89
CA ILE A 20 0.45 12.02 5.41
C ILE A 20 1.43 12.28 6.58
N PRO A 21 1.05 12.96 7.67
CA PRO A 21 1.96 13.18 8.80
C PRO A 21 2.40 11.89 9.50
N ALA A 22 1.58 10.83 9.44
CA ALA A 22 1.81 9.55 10.11
C ALA A 22 2.43 8.49 9.17
N GLU A 23 2.60 8.79 7.87
CA GLU A 23 3.02 7.82 6.86
C GLU A 23 4.30 7.09 7.24
N LYS A 24 5.32 7.85 7.66
CA LYS A 24 6.61 7.28 8.05
C LYS A 24 6.48 6.29 9.21
N GLU A 25 5.71 6.65 10.23
CA GLU A 25 5.48 5.79 11.40
C GLU A 25 4.70 4.52 11.03
N ILE A 26 3.70 4.64 10.14
CA ILE A 26 2.94 3.50 9.62
C ILE A 26 3.86 2.55 8.86
N ILE A 27 4.71 3.07 7.97
CA ILE A 27 5.66 2.27 7.18
C ILE A 27 6.67 1.57 8.09
N GLU A 28 7.24 2.27 9.08
CA GLU A 28 8.17 1.69 10.04
C GLU A 28 7.52 0.56 10.84
N HIS A 29 6.32 0.81 11.39
CA HIS A 29 5.56 -0.20 12.13
C HIS A 29 5.24 -1.43 11.27
N MET A 30 4.77 -1.23 10.03
CA MET A 30 4.47 -2.33 9.12
C MET A 30 5.71 -3.16 8.77
N ASN A 31 6.85 -2.52 8.53
CA ASN A 31 8.10 -3.21 8.21
C ASN A 31 8.69 -3.96 9.41
N GLN A 32 8.52 -3.43 10.63
CA GLN A 32 9.09 -4.03 11.85
C GLN A 32 8.23 -5.16 12.41
N ASP A 33 6.92 -4.91 12.57
CA ASP A 33 6.02 -5.80 13.31
C ASP A 33 5.16 -6.68 12.39
N HIS A 34 5.01 -6.29 11.12
CA HIS A 34 4.05 -6.88 10.19
C HIS A 34 4.63 -7.22 8.81
N SER A 35 5.94 -7.44 8.71
CA SER A 35 6.63 -7.76 7.45
C SER A 35 6.01 -8.97 6.72
N LYS A 36 5.55 -9.99 7.45
CA LYS A 36 4.84 -11.15 6.89
C LYS A 36 3.58 -10.77 6.11
N SER A 37 2.85 -9.75 6.57
CA SER A 37 1.66 -9.25 5.86
C SER A 37 2.02 -8.59 4.54
N ILE A 38 3.18 -7.91 4.47
CA ILE A 38 3.69 -7.30 3.24
C ILE A 38 4.08 -8.40 2.25
N ILE A 39 4.85 -9.39 2.71
CA ILE A 39 5.32 -10.54 1.91
C ILE A 39 4.14 -11.33 1.35
N SER A 40 3.14 -11.65 2.19
CA SER A 40 1.98 -12.42 1.77
C SER A 40 1.12 -11.67 0.76
N THR A 41 0.96 -10.35 0.92
CA THR A 41 0.24 -9.51 -0.04
C THR A 41 0.99 -9.39 -1.37
N LEU A 42 2.31 -9.26 -1.35
CA LEU A 42 3.15 -9.25 -2.54
C LEU A 42 3.02 -10.57 -3.31
N SER A 43 3.08 -11.70 -2.59
CA SER A 43 2.89 -13.04 -3.13
C SER A 43 1.49 -13.22 -3.74
N ALA A 44 0.44 -12.75 -3.05
CA ALA A 44 -0.94 -12.88 -3.51
C ALA A 44 -1.20 -12.05 -4.80
N GLN A 45 -0.71 -10.81 -4.87
CA GLN A 45 -1.02 -9.91 -6.00
C GLN A 45 -0.07 -10.07 -7.20
N HIS A 46 1.20 -10.39 -6.94
CA HIS A 46 2.25 -10.39 -7.97
C HIS A 46 2.94 -11.75 -8.14
N ASN A 47 2.59 -12.76 -7.33
CA ASN A 47 3.23 -14.07 -7.32
C ASN A 47 4.76 -14.00 -7.07
N VAL A 48 5.19 -12.99 -6.32
CA VAL A 48 6.59 -12.76 -5.91
C VAL A 48 6.76 -13.17 -4.46
N LYS A 49 7.71 -14.08 -4.20
CA LYS A 49 8.09 -14.52 -2.86
C LYS A 49 9.46 -13.93 -2.52
N ASP A 50 9.48 -13.01 -1.57
CA ASP A 50 10.71 -12.36 -1.11
C ASP A 50 10.54 -11.95 0.36
N GLU A 51 11.27 -12.61 1.25
CA GLU A 51 11.24 -12.34 2.69
C GLU A 51 11.83 -10.96 3.06
N LYS A 52 12.52 -10.31 2.12
CA LYS A 52 13.10 -8.98 2.30
C LYS A 52 12.23 -7.87 1.75
N ALA A 53 11.01 -8.18 1.29
CA ALA A 53 10.05 -7.21 0.81
C ALA A 53 9.75 -6.15 1.89
N LYS A 54 9.82 -4.86 1.52
CA LYS A 54 9.57 -3.74 2.44
C LYS A 54 8.60 -2.75 1.85
N MET A 55 7.66 -2.26 2.65
CA MET A 55 6.84 -1.11 2.32
C MET A 55 7.72 0.15 2.29
N ILE A 56 7.55 1.00 1.27
CA ILE A 56 8.38 2.20 1.08
C ILE A 56 7.59 3.50 0.97
N GLU A 57 6.32 3.45 0.57
CA GLU A 57 5.46 4.63 0.39
C GLU A 57 3.98 4.22 0.44
N LEU A 58 3.11 5.06 0.98
CA LEU A 58 1.66 4.88 0.98
C LEU A 58 1.00 5.64 -0.18
N ASN A 59 -0.15 5.13 -0.60
CA ASN A 59 -1.04 5.80 -1.53
C ASN A 59 -2.48 5.64 -1.04
N ILE A 60 -3.41 6.47 -1.53
CA ILE A 60 -4.83 6.28 -1.22
C ILE A 60 -5.33 4.92 -1.67
N ASP A 61 -4.81 4.39 -2.77
CA ASP A 61 -5.28 3.14 -3.37
C ASP A 61 -4.42 1.92 -2.99
N GLY A 62 -3.42 2.07 -2.11
CA GLY A 62 -2.49 0.99 -1.83
C GLY A 62 -1.19 1.45 -1.19
N PHE A 63 -0.13 0.69 -1.43
CA PHE A 63 1.22 1.06 -1.02
C PHE A 63 2.26 0.50 -1.99
N TYR A 64 3.42 1.14 -2.02
CA TYR A 64 4.57 0.65 -2.74
C TYR A 64 5.43 -0.24 -1.86
N CYS A 65 5.93 -1.31 -2.45
CA CYS A 65 6.87 -2.23 -1.82
C CYS A 65 8.11 -2.41 -2.71
N GLU A 66 9.28 -2.34 -2.09
CA GLU A 66 10.53 -2.78 -2.71
C GLU A 66 10.74 -4.27 -2.46
N SER A 67 11.02 -5.02 -3.51
CA SER A 67 11.43 -6.43 -3.46
C SER A 67 12.40 -6.73 -4.61
N ASN A 68 13.49 -7.43 -4.34
CA ASN A 68 14.51 -7.78 -5.33
C ASN A 68 14.93 -6.61 -6.26
N ASN A 69 15.17 -5.43 -5.68
CA ASN A 69 15.52 -4.19 -6.39
C ASN A 69 14.47 -3.71 -7.42
N LYS A 70 13.21 -4.11 -7.23
CA LYS A 70 12.06 -3.67 -8.03
C LYS A 70 11.00 -3.08 -7.10
N ILE A 71 10.21 -2.17 -7.64
CA ILE A 71 9.08 -1.55 -6.93
C ILE A 71 7.79 -2.17 -7.46
N TYR A 72 6.93 -2.60 -6.54
CA TYR A 72 5.60 -3.13 -6.79
C TYR A 72 4.57 -2.24 -6.14
N PHE A 73 3.42 -2.06 -6.79
CA PHE A 73 2.26 -1.43 -6.19
C PHE A 73 1.29 -2.51 -5.69
N LEU A 74 0.91 -2.45 -4.42
CA LEU A 74 0.01 -3.39 -3.77
C LEU A 74 -1.31 -2.69 -3.50
N ASN A 75 -2.35 -3.12 -4.20
CA ASN A 75 -3.65 -2.45 -4.22
C ASN A 75 -4.45 -2.75 -2.96
N PHE A 76 -5.04 -1.71 -2.39
CA PHE A 76 -6.19 -1.80 -1.50
C PHE A 76 -7.46 -2.09 -2.30
N LYS A 77 -8.51 -2.61 -1.63
CA LYS A 77 -9.80 -2.84 -2.28
C LYS A 77 -10.60 -1.56 -2.45
N ARG A 78 -10.26 -0.52 -1.68
CA ARG A 78 -10.92 0.77 -1.67
C ARG A 78 -9.91 1.89 -1.35
N PRO A 79 -10.15 3.12 -1.83
CA PRO A 79 -9.35 4.26 -1.46
C PRO A 79 -9.44 4.57 0.04
N CYS A 80 -8.30 4.91 0.65
CA CYS A 80 -8.15 5.24 2.06
C CYS A 80 -7.68 6.69 2.23
N PHE A 81 -8.44 7.49 2.98
CA PHE A 81 -8.17 8.91 3.22
C PHE A 81 -7.77 9.22 4.67
N THR A 82 -8.04 8.29 5.59
CA THR A 82 -7.74 8.40 7.03
C THR A 82 -6.78 7.32 7.52
N VAL A 83 -6.14 7.53 8.67
CA VAL A 83 -5.24 6.53 9.28
C VAL A 83 -6.01 5.25 9.64
N ASP A 84 -7.23 5.37 10.14
CA ASP A 84 -8.07 4.22 10.50
C ASP A 84 -8.48 3.40 9.27
N GLU A 85 -8.72 4.05 8.12
CA GLU A 85 -9.00 3.35 6.87
C GLU A 85 -7.79 2.54 6.39
N ILE A 86 -6.60 3.15 6.36
CA ILE A 86 -5.33 2.44 6.06
C ILE A 86 -5.18 1.22 6.96
N ARG A 87 -5.31 1.40 8.27
CA ARG A 87 -5.19 0.32 9.26
C ARG A 87 -6.19 -0.81 9.01
N LYS A 88 -7.47 -0.48 8.79
CA LYS A 88 -8.52 -1.47 8.52
C LYS A 88 -8.21 -2.27 7.27
N GLU A 89 -7.75 -1.61 6.22
CA GLU A 89 -7.46 -2.23 4.93
C GLU A 89 -6.23 -3.15 5.01
N LEU A 90 -5.18 -2.75 5.73
CA LEU A 90 -4.02 -3.60 6.02
C LEU A 90 -4.41 -4.86 6.82
N ILE A 91 -5.32 -4.73 7.80
CA ILE A 91 -5.86 -5.88 8.56
C ILE A 91 -6.65 -6.83 7.63
N VAL A 92 -7.45 -6.28 6.70
CA VAL A 92 -8.19 -7.09 5.73
C VAL A 92 -7.22 -7.88 4.85
N GLN A 93 -6.21 -7.22 4.28
CA GLN A 93 -5.19 -7.89 3.47
C GLN A 93 -4.45 -8.97 4.26
N ALA A 94 -4.03 -8.70 5.49
CA ALA A 94 -3.36 -9.69 6.34
C ALA A 94 -4.21 -10.96 6.53
N ARG A 95 -5.52 -10.80 6.73
CA ARG A 95 -6.45 -11.91 6.92
C ARG A 95 -6.67 -12.71 5.65
N GLU A 96 -6.85 -12.04 4.52
CA GLU A 96 -7.13 -12.67 3.23
C GLU A 96 -5.91 -13.37 2.65
N ASN A 97 -4.73 -12.77 2.84
CA ASN A 97 -3.48 -13.28 2.31
C ASN A 97 -2.78 -14.23 3.28
N ARG A 98 -3.43 -14.63 4.38
CA ARG A 98 -2.84 -15.55 5.38
C ARG A 98 -2.38 -16.87 4.77
N ALA A 99 -3.06 -17.35 3.73
CA ALA A 99 -2.67 -18.56 2.99
C ALA A 99 -1.36 -18.40 2.18
N HIS A 100 -0.89 -17.16 2.00
CA HIS A 100 0.34 -16.79 1.29
C HIS A 100 1.47 -16.40 2.24
N GLU A 101 1.31 -16.60 3.56
CA GLU A 101 2.41 -16.53 4.53
C GLU A 101 3.32 -17.76 4.31
N THR A 102 4.23 -17.67 3.33
CA THR A 102 5.31 -18.65 3.12
C THR A 102 6.58 -18.19 3.79
#